data_AF-A0A562SL92-F1
#
_entry.id   AF-A0A562SL92-F1
#
_cell.length_a   1.000
_cell.length_b   1.000
_cell.length_c   1.000
_cell.angle_alpha   90.00
_cell.angle_beta   90.00
_cell.angle_gamma   90.00
#
_symmetry.space_group_name_H-M   'P 1'
#
loop_
_entity.id
_entity.type
_entity.pdbx_description
1 polymer ?
#
loop_
_entity_poly.entity_id
_entity_poly.type
_entity_poly.pdbx_seq_one_letter_code
_entity_poly.pdbx_strand_id
1 'polypeptide(L)'
;MHQFNQLFYKPVLFLLLATVAIAAIWKVEIKWIALPAFVTAGLVIIYQLHKISLLFDIKYKIALEKEREKNMLNEEIKVPWSKKKESLLYYGMQIVFFICGYSITFSGKLIENYLNWKDFILEALLVGGFIGYLCYRLFRHYIHPVFYEREKEDHVKLAAFVIPILISFHAMVWINKLKPSAVIANSELIVTDKGENYRYGNKYIFLNIDYKQVRFEIPKKDFMKIREKDTVTIVIRKGALGFNYVDSFLVKPSYTKN
;
A
#
# COMPACT_ATOMS: atom_id res chain seq x y z
N MET A 1 22.24 -9.37 -26.51
CA MET A 1 21.82 -9.02 -25.13
C MET A 1 22.07 -7.56 -24.76
N HIS A 2 23.18 -6.95 -25.18
CA HIS A 2 23.52 -5.57 -24.78
C HIS A 2 22.52 -4.50 -25.26
N GLN A 3 22.03 -4.58 -26.50
CA GLN A 3 21.01 -3.67 -27.04
C GLN A 3 19.65 -3.78 -26.36
N PHE A 4 19.25 -4.98 -25.92
CA PHE A 4 17.99 -5.20 -25.20
C PHE A 4 18.01 -4.55 -23.82
N ASN A 5 19.15 -4.65 -23.11
CA ASN A 5 19.32 -3.97 -21.83
C ASN A 5 19.21 -2.45 -21.99
N GLN A 6 19.77 -1.87 -23.05
CA GLN A 6 19.64 -0.43 -23.33
C GLN A 6 18.21 -0.01 -23.71
N LEU A 7 17.48 -0.84 -24.46
CA LEU A 7 16.08 -0.60 -24.85
C LEU A 7 15.10 -0.76 -23.68
N PHE A 8 15.42 -1.58 -22.69
CA PHE A 8 14.60 -1.80 -21.50
C PHE A 8 14.87 -0.78 -20.38
N TYR A 9 16.10 -0.27 -20.29
CA TYR A 9 16.49 0.70 -19.27
C TYR A 9 15.75 2.04 -19.41
N LYS A 10 15.56 2.50 -20.66
CA LYS A 10 14.90 3.79 -20.93
C LYS A 10 13.43 3.79 -20.47
N PRO A 11 12.56 2.83 -20.86
CA PRO A 11 11.18 2.77 -20.37
C PRO A 11 11.07 2.66 -18.85
N VAL A 12 11.90 1.83 -18.22
CA VAL A 12 11.91 1.66 -16.75
C VAL A 12 12.33 2.95 -16.05
N LEU A 13 13.36 3.64 -16.56
CA LEU A 13 13.80 4.93 -16.05
C LEU A 13 12.71 5.99 -16.21
N PHE A 14 12.02 6.04 -17.36
CA PHE A 14 10.88 6.94 -17.56
C PHE A 14 9.70 6.61 -16.65
N LEU A 15 9.46 5.35 -16.34
CA LEU A 15 8.44 4.92 -15.38
C LEU A 15 8.80 5.42 -13.97
N LEU A 16 10.06 5.27 -13.57
CA LEU A 16 10.58 5.76 -12.30
C LEU A 16 10.45 7.29 -12.20
N LEU A 17 10.88 8.02 -13.23
CA LEU A 17 10.78 9.48 -13.30
C LEU A 17 9.32 9.95 -13.29
N ALA A 18 8.41 9.26 -14.01
CA ALA A 18 6.99 9.59 -13.99
C ALA A 18 6.35 9.30 -12.62
N THR A 19 6.76 8.23 -11.94
CA THR A 19 6.26 7.90 -10.60
C THR A 19 6.74 8.94 -9.57
N VAL A 20 8.00 9.36 -9.67
CA VAL A 20 8.56 10.45 -8.84
C VAL A 20 7.88 11.79 -9.16
N ALA A 21 7.62 12.08 -10.43
CA ALA A 21 6.89 13.28 -10.83
C ALA A 21 5.46 13.29 -10.29
N ILE A 22 4.74 12.16 -10.34
CA ILE A 22 3.40 12.04 -9.74
C ILE A 22 3.44 12.25 -8.24
N ALA A 23 4.43 11.66 -7.54
CA ALA A 23 4.62 11.86 -6.10
C ALA A 23 4.93 13.33 -5.76
N ALA A 24 5.69 14.03 -6.61
CA ALA A 24 5.97 15.45 -6.45
C ALA A 24 4.73 16.33 -6.72
N ILE A 25 3.98 16.03 -7.78
CA ILE A 25 2.74 16.74 -8.16
C ILE A 25 1.65 16.56 -7.09
N TRP A 26 1.57 15.39 -6.45
CA TRP A 26 0.63 15.11 -5.36
C TRP A 26 0.82 16.03 -4.15
N LYS A 27 2.01 16.60 -3.97
CA LYS A 27 2.34 17.57 -2.91
C LYS A 27 2.06 19.04 -3.30
N VAL A 28 1.66 19.30 -4.55
CA VAL A 28 1.37 20.67 -5.02
C VAL A 28 -0.07 21.04 -4.69
N GLU A 29 -0.27 22.11 -3.91
CA GLU A 29 -1.60 22.57 -3.49
C GLU A 29 -2.48 23.12 -4.64
N ILE A 30 -1.85 23.47 -5.77
CA ILE A 30 -2.50 24.07 -6.93
C ILE A 30 -3.13 22.99 -7.83
N LYS A 31 -4.40 22.67 -7.55
CA LYS A 31 -5.16 21.57 -8.17
C LYS A 31 -5.30 21.65 -9.70
N TRP A 32 -5.39 22.85 -10.28
CA TRP A 32 -5.62 23.05 -11.73
C TRP A 32 -4.39 22.75 -12.59
N ILE A 33 -3.18 22.86 -12.03
CA ILE A 33 -1.92 22.51 -12.70
C ILE A 33 -1.57 21.04 -12.40
N ALA A 34 -1.90 20.58 -11.19
CA ALA A 34 -1.67 19.21 -10.77
C ALA A 34 -2.48 18.19 -11.58
N LEU A 35 -3.74 18.49 -11.93
CA LEU A 35 -4.61 17.55 -12.65
C LEU A 35 -4.11 17.24 -14.08
N PRO A 36 -3.82 18.22 -14.96
CA PRO A 36 -3.23 17.94 -16.27
C PRO A 36 -1.89 17.21 -16.16
N ALA A 37 -1.01 17.64 -15.24
CA ALA A 37 0.29 17.02 -15.06
C ALA A 37 0.21 15.56 -14.58
N PHE A 38 -0.76 15.26 -13.69
CA PHE A 38 -1.05 13.89 -13.24
C PHE A 38 -1.60 13.01 -14.37
N VAL A 39 -2.51 13.54 -15.18
CA VAL A 39 -3.05 12.84 -16.36
C VAL A 39 -1.93 12.56 -17.37
N THR A 40 -1.08 13.54 -17.68
CA THR A 40 0.05 13.36 -18.59
C THR A 40 1.05 12.34 -18.06
N ALA A 41 1.40 12.39 -16.77
CA ALA A 41 2.30 11.41 -16.16
C ALA A 41 1.68 10.00 -16.13
N GLY A 42 0.38 9.88 -15.87
CA GLY A 42 -0.36 8.62 -15.97
C GLY A 42 -0.35 8.05 -17.39
N LEU A 43 -0.57 8.89 -18.40
CA LEU A 43 -0.48 8.49 -19.82
C LEU A 43 0.94 8.05 -20.20
N VAL A 44 1.97 8.72 -19.69
CA VAL A 44 3.37 8.32 -19.88
C VAL A 44 3.62 6.95 -19.23
N ILE A 45 3.12 6.70 -18.01
CA ILE A 45 3.23 5.39 -17.36
C ILE A 45 2.53 4.31 -18.19
N ILE A 46 1.28 4.54 -18.63
CA ILE A 46 0.53 3.58 -19.45
C ILE A 46 1.27 3.30 -20.76
N TYR A 47 1.77 4.33 -21.44
CA TYR A 47 2.54 4.19 -22.67
C TYR A 47 3.83 3.39 -22.45
N GLN A 48 4.57 3.66 -21.37
CA GLN A 48 5.80 2.92 -21.07
C GLN A 48 5.50 1.48 -20.64
N LEU A 49 4.44 1.22 -19.88
CA LEU A 49 3.97 -0.13 -19.56
C LEU A 49 3.59 -0.90 -20.82
N HIS A 50 2.87 -0.27 -21.75
CA HIS A 50 2.54 -0.86 -23.04
C HIS A 50 3.80 -1.18 -23.87
N LYS A 51 4.78 -0.27 -23.89
CA LYS A 51 6.06 -0.47 -24.58
C LYS A 51 6.89 -1.59 -23.95
N ILE A 52 6.90 -1.68 -22.62
CA ILE A 52 7.53 -2.76 -21.86
C ILE A 52 6.81 -4.08 -22.16
N SER A 53 5.48 -4.10 -22.21
CA SER A 53 4.68 -5.26 -22.60
C SER A 53 5.03 -5.74 -24.01
N LEU A 54 5.09 -4.84 -24.99
CA LEU A 54 5.51 -5.16 -26.36
C LEU A 54 6.95 -5.69 -26.42
N LEU A 55 7.86 -5.11 -25.64
CA LEU A 55 9.24 -5.62 -25.54
C LEU A 55 9.28 -7.00 -24.88
N PHE A 56 8.41 -7.28 -23.92
CA PHE A 56 8.23 -8.62 -23.35
C PHE A 56 7.64 -9.59 -24.37
N ASP A 57 6.66 -9.18 -25.17
CA ASP A 57 6.07 -10.02 -26.22
C ASP A 57 7.07 -10.32 -27.34
N ILE A 58 7.86 -9.33 -27.75
CA ILE A 58 8.94 -9.51 -28.73
C ILE A 58 10.02 -10.41 -28.15
N LYS A 59 10.44 -10.18 -26.90
CA LYS A 59 11.41 -11.05 -26.22
C LYS A 59 10.86 -12.45 -26.04
N TYR A 60 9.57 -12.58 -25.76
CA TYR A 60 8.87 -13.86 -25.62
C TYR A 60 8.81 -14.57 -26.96
N LYS A 61 8.48 -13.90 -28.07
CA LYS A 61 8.52 -14.46 -29.43
C LYS A 61 9.92 -14.86 -29.86
N ILE A 62 10.93 -14.02 -29.65
CA ILE A 62 12.34 -14.34 -29.94
C ILE A 62 12.83 -15.47 -29.02
N ALA A 63 12.41 -15.48 -27.75
CA ALA A 63 12.68 -16.59 -26.85
C ALA A 63 11.98 -17.86 -27.33
N LEU A 64 10.74 -17.80 -27.82
CA LEU A 64 9.99 -18.93 -28.37
C LEU A 64 10.56 -19.45 -29.67
N GLU A 65 11.10 -18.58 -30.53
CA GLU A 65 11.82 -18.97 -31.75
C GLU A 65 13.17 -19.60 -31.41
N LYS A 66 13.92 -19.01 -30.47
CA LYS A 66 15.16 -19.61 -29.94
C LYS A 66 14.93 -20.88 -29.12
N GLU A 67 13.78 -20.98 -28.46
CA GLU A 67 13.34 -22.14 -27.69
C GLU A 67 12.76 -23.18 -28.66
N ARG A 68 12.16 -22.84 -29.80
CA ARG A 68 11.87 -23.79 -30.89
C ARG A 68 13.14 -24.32 -31.54
N GLU A 69 14.14 -23.47 -31.80
CA GLU A 69 15.46 -23.88 -32.30
C GLU A 69 16.23 -24.70 -31.27
N LYS A 70 16.18 -24.34 -29.98
CA LYS A 70 16.76 -25.14 -28.89
C LYS A 70 16.00 -26.41 -28.61
N ASN A 71 14.67 -26.43 -28.71
CA ASN A 71 13.84 -27.61 -28.46
C ASN A 71 13.99 -28.65 -29.58
N MET A 72 14.42 -28.24 -30.78
CA MET A 72 14.91 -29.19 -31.80
C MET A 72 16.26 -29.84 -31.45
N LEU A 73 17.00 -29.32 -30.45
CA LEU A 73 18.36 -29.78 -30.12
C LEU A 73 18.61 -30.14 -28.64
N ASN A 74 17.73 -29.76 -27.70
CA ASN A 74 17.77 -30.04 -26.26
C ASN A 74 16.51 -29.45 -25.59
N GLU A 75 15.40 -30.17 -25.59
CA GLU A 75 14.30 -29.90 -24.65
C GLU A 75 14.72 -30.35 -23.24
N GLU A 76 15.18 -29.42 -22.40
CA GLU A 76 14.90 -29.57 -20.97
C GLU A 76 13.41 -29.31 -20.78
N ILE A 77 12.63 -30.38 -20.90
CA ILE A 77 11.20 -30.41 -20.56
C ILE A 77 11.10 -29.89 -19.11
N LYS A 78 10.60 -28.67 -18.91
CA LYS A 78 10.26 -28.17 -17.59
C LYS A 78 9.08 -28.98 -17.08
N VAL A 79 9.38 -30.02 -16.32
CA VAL A 79 8.37 -30.90 -15.74
C VAL A 79 7.54 -30.07 -14.75
N PRO A 80 6.21 -29.98 -14.96
CA PRO A 80 5.32 -29.32 -14.01
C PRO A 80 5.50 -29.93 -12.63
N TRP A 81 5.22 -29.13 -11.61
CA TRP A 81 5.24 -29.65 -10.25
C TRP A 81 4.17 -30.74 -10.08
N SER A 82 4.35 -31.62 -9.09
CA SER A 82 3.29 -32.57 -8.78
C SER A 82 2.02 -31.79 -8.40
N LYS A 83 0.85 -32.26 -8.88
CA LYS A 83 -0.45 -31.62 -8.59
C LYS A 83 -0.66 -31.32 -7.10
N LYS A 84 -0.11 -32.15 -6.22
CA LYS A 84 -0.13 -31.93 -4.75
C LYS A 84 0.67 -30.70 -4.32
N LYS A 85 1.87 -30.48 -4.88
CA LYS A 85 2.71 -29.31 -4.59
C LYS A 85 2.11 -28.02 -5.16
N GLU A 86 1.55 -28.09 -6.37
CA GLU A 86 0.84 -26.95 -6.99
C GLU A 86 -0.34 -26.50 -6.14
N SER A 87 -1.23 -27.45 -5.78
CA SER A 87 -2.39 -27.17 -4.93
C SER A 87 -1.97 -26.59 -3.58
N LEU A 88 -0.95 -27.17 -2.93
CA LEU A 88 -0.47 -26.67 -1.64
C LEU A 88 0.04 -25.23 -1.74
N LEU A 89 0.85 -24.92 -2.75
CA LEU A 89 1.39 -23.57 -2.95
C LEU A 89 0.27 -22.58 -3.30
N TYR A 90 -0.65 -22.95 -4.19
CA TYR A 90 -1.78 -22.13 -4.59
C TYR A 90 -2.69 -21.79 -3.40
N TYR A 91 -3.22 -22.81 -2.71
CA TYR A 91 -4.12 -22.60 -1.59
C TYR A 91 -3.41 -21.95 -0.40
N GLY A 92 -2.15 -22.29 -0.15
CA GLY A 92 -1.32 -21.63 0.87
C GLY A 92 -1.18 -20.14 0.61
N MET A 93 -0.83 -19.75 -0.62
CA MET A 93 -0.75 -18.33 -1.01
C MET A 93 -2.10 -17.62 -0.90
N GLN A 94 -3.20 -18.27 -1.28
CA GLN A 94 -4.53 -17.69 -1.13
C GLN A 94 -4.89 -17.46 0.35
N ILE A 95 -4.67 -18.44 1.22
CA ILE A 95 -4.93 -18.31 2.65
C ILE A 95 -4.14 -17.13 3.22
N VAL A 96 -2.84 -17.04 2.92
CA VAL A 96 -1.99 -15.93 3.38
C VAL A 96 -2.49 -14.60 2.81
N PHE A 97 -2.85 -14.54 1.53
CA PHE A 97 -3.41 -13.36 0.90
C PHE A 97 -4.71 -12.89 1.60
N PHE A 98 -5.62 -13.81 1.91
CA PHE A 98 -6.85 -13.49 2.63
C PHE A 98 -6.59 -12.99 4.05
N ILE A 99 -5.67 -13.62 4.78
CA ILE A 99 -5.28 -13.19 6.13
C ILE A 99 -4.72 -11.76 6.07
N CYS A 100 -3.74 -11.52 5.20
CA CYS A 100 -3.15 -10.18 5.03
C CYS A 100 -4.17 -9.16 4.53
N GLY A 101 -5.01 -9.51 3.56
CA GLY A 101 -6.05 -8.64 3.03
C GLY A 101 -7.10 -8.25 4.07
N TYR A 102 -7.54 -9.20 4.89
CA TYR A 102 -8.48 -8.93 5.99
C TYR A 102 -7.84 -8.03 7.06
N SER A 103 -6.54 -8.20 7.33
CA SER A 103 -5.79 -7.34 8.26
C SER A 103 -5.76 -5.86 7.87
N ILE A 104 -6.00 -5.51 6.59
CA ILE A 104 -6.12 -4.11 6.12
C ILE A 104 -7.18 -3.35 6.90
N THR A 105 -8.27 -4.00 7.29
CA THR A 105 -9.32 -3.36 8.08
C THR A 105 -8.81 -2.89 9.44
N PHE A 106 -7.94 -3.66 10.11
CA PHE A 106 -7.36 -3.30 11.40
C PHE A 106 -6.29 -2.21 11.27
N SER A 107 -5.38 -2.35 10.30
CA SER A 107 -4.35 -1.33 10.07
C SER A 107 -4.90 -0.03 9.51
N GLY A 108 -5.94 -0.10 8.67
CA GLY A 108 -6.65 1.07 8.15
C GLY A 108 -7.24 1.90 9.28
N LYS A 109 -7.90 1.27 10.26
CA LYS A 109 -8.39 1.93 11.48
C LYS A 109 -7.27 2.68 12.23
N LEU A 110 -6.11 2.05 12.38
CA LEU A 110 -4.97 2.68 13.05
C LEU A 110 -4.44 3.91 12.29
N ILE A 111 -4.47 3.87 10.95
CA ILE A 111 -4.01 4.97 10.09
C ILE A 111 -4.95 6.17 10.16
N GLU A 112 -6.24 6.00 10.41
CA GLU A 112 -7.18 7.13 10.52
C GLU A 112 -6.78 8.13 11.61
N ASN A 113 -6.04 7.68 12.62
CA ASN A 113 -5.53 8.55 13.68
C ASN A 113 -4.21 9.25 13.32
N TYR A 114 -3.69 9.10 12.09
CA TYR A 114 -2.48 9.77 11.62
C TYR A 114 -2.85 11.11 11.01
N LEU A 115 -2.16 12.17 11.41
CA LEU A 115 -2.43 13.52 10.89
C LEU A 115 -2.15 13.61 9.37
N ASN A 116 -1.08 12.96 8.92
CA ASN A 116 -0.66 12.93 7.52
C ASN A 116 -0.82 11.52 6.92
N TRP A 117 -1.98 10.90 7.11
CA TRP A 117 -2.22 9.51 6.69
C TRP A 117 -1.99 9.26 5.20
N LYS A 118 -2.24 10.26 4.32
CA LYS A 118 -2.03 10.12 2.87
C LYS A 118 -0.56 9.94 2.52
N ASP A 119 0.31 10.76 3.10
CA ASP A 119 1.75 10.68 2.88
C ASP A 119 2.29 9.36 3.45
N PHE A 120 1.79 8.95 4.61
CA PHE A 120 2.11 7.64 5.18
C PHE A 120 1.74 6.49 4.25
N ILE A 121 0.52 6.47 3.69
CA ILE A 121 0.10 5.42 2.75
C ILE A 121 1.00 5.42 1.51
N LEU A 122 1.32 6.60 0.96
CA LEU A 122 2.19 6.70 -0.21
C LEU A 122 3.58 6.12 0.06
N GLU A 123 4.21 6.52 1.17
CA GLU A 123 5.53 5.99 1.56
C GLU A 123 5.47 4.48 1.84
N ALA A 124 4.42 4.01 2.50
CA ALA A 124 4.23 2.58 2.75
C ALA A 124 4.02 1.77 1.46
N LEU A 125 3.33 2.33 0.46
CA LEU A 125 3.19 1.71 -0.86
C LEU A 125 4.51 1.70 -1.64
N LEU A 126 5.33 2.75 -1.54
CA LEU A 126 6.65 2.78 -2.18
C LEU A 126 7.59 1.75 -1.57
N VAL A 127 7.71 1.72 -0.25
CA VAL A 127 8.53 0.74 0.48
C VAL A 127 8.00 -0.67 0.25
N GLY A 128 6.69 -0.87 0.39
CA GLY A 128 6.04 -2.15 0.15
C GLY A 128 6.23 -2.62 -1.29
N GLY A 129 6.10 -1.73 -2.28
CA GLY A 129 6.32 -2.04 -3.70
C GLY A 129 7.74 -2.49 -4.00
N PHE A 130 8.74 -1.85 -3.38
CA PHE A 130 10.14 -2.27 -3.50
C PHE A 130 10.37 -3.67 -2.89
N ILE A 131 9.87 -3.91 -1.67
CA ILE A 131 9.97 -5.21 -1.00
C ILE A 131 9.21 -6.29 -1.79
N GLY A 132 8.01 -5.99 -2.27
CA GLY A 132 7.20 -6.87 -3.13
C GLY A 132 7.93 -7.24 -4.41
N TYR A 133 8.59 -6.28 -5.06
CA TYR A 133 9.40 -6.56 -6.24
C TYR A 133 10.58 -7.49 -5.91
N LEU A 134 11.31 -7.25 -4.83
CA LEU A 134 12.42 -8.11 -4.41
C LEU A 134 11.94 -9.53 -4.09
N CYS A 135 10.89 -9.68 -3.29
CA CYS A 135 10.30 -10.97 -2.96
C CYS A 135 9.81 -11.71 -4.21
N TYR A 136 9.13 -11.03 -5.14
CA TYR A 136 8.71 -11.60 -6.42
C TYR A 136 9.92 -12.09 -7.24
N ARG A 137 10.99 -11.30 -7.29
CA ARG A 137 12.24 -11.68 -8.00
C ARG A 137 12.89 -12.90 -7.38
N LEU A 138 13.01 -12.95 -6.05
CA LEU A 138 13.54 -14.10 -5.32
C LEU A 138 12.65 -15.35 -5.52
N PHE A 139 11.33 -15.17 -5.43
CA PHE A 139 10.36 -16.23 -5.68
C PHE A 139 10.51 -16.83 -7.08
N ARG A 140 10.62 -15.97 -8.11
CA ARG A 140 10.83 -16.42 -9.49
C ARG A 140 12.18 -17.12 -9.68
N HIS A 141 13.22 -16.66 -8.99
CA HIS A 141 14.57 -17.20 -9.15
C HIS A 141 14.78 -18.54 -8.44
N TYR A 142 14.29 -18.68 -7.20
CA TYR A 142 14.55 -19.85 -6.36
C TYR A 142 13.44 -20.90 -6.39
N ILE A 143 12.17 -20.49 -6.53
CA ILE A 143 11.03 -21.42 -6.48
C ILE A 143 10.62 -21.83 -7.89
N HIS A 144 10.59 -20.87 -8.82
CA HIS A 144 10.23 -21.07 -10.23
C HIS A 144 9.07 -22.06 -10.42
N PRO A 145 7.87 -21.78 -9.83
CA PRO A 145 6.75 -22.70 -9.95
C PRO A 145 6.34 -22.83 -11.42
N VAL A 146 6.18 -24.07 -11.89
CA VAL A 146 5.64 -24.40 -13.21
C VAL A 146 4.39 -25.22 -12.96
N PHE A 147 3.22 -24.66 -13.29
CA PHE A 147 1.94 -25.31 -13.02
C PHE A 147 1.36 -25.93 -14.30
N TYR A 148 0.52 -26.95 -14.16
CA TYR A 148 -0.32 -27.43 -15.27
C TYR A 148 -1.32 -26.35 -15.73
N GLU A 149 -1.89 -25.60 -14.78
CA GLU A 149 -2.86 -24.54 -15.04
C GLU A 149 -2.19 -23.16 -14.94
N ARG A 150 -2.04 -22.47 -16.09
CA ARG A 150 -1.40 -21.14 -16.15
C ARG A 150 -2.08 -20.09 -15.28
N GLU A 151 -3.41 -20.11 -15.20
CA GLU A 151 -4.17 -19.15 -14.38
C GLU A 151 -3.77 -19.23 -12.90
N LYS A 152 -3.60 -20.44 -12.37
CA LYS A 152 -3.15 -20.66 -10.99
C LYS A 152 -1.70 -20.20 -10.79
N GLU A 153 -0.84 -20.42 -11.79
CA GLU A 153 0.54 -19.93 -11.79
C GLU A 153 0.60 -18.41 -11.70
N ASP A 154 -0.22 -17.71 -12.50
CA ASP A 154 -0.26 -16.26 -12.54
C ASP A 154 -0.86 -15.67 -11.25
N HIS A 155 -1.86 -16.33 -10.66
CA HIS A 155 -2.35 -15.98 -9.32
C HIS A 155 -1.25 -16.10 -8.26
N VAL A 156 -0.47 -17.19 -8.27
CA VAL A 156 0.63 -17.39 -7.31
C VAL A 156 1.73 -16.33 -7.51
N LYS A 157 2.07 -16.01 -8.76
CA LYS A 157 3.03 -14.94 -9.07
C LYS A 157 2.56 -13.58 -8.58
N LEU A 158 1.27 -13.26 -8.78
CA LEU A 158 0.67 -12.02 -8.30
C LEU A 158 0.66 -11.99 -6.77
N ALA A 159 0.25 -13.08 -6.11
CA ALA A 159 0.24 -13.18 -4.66
C ALA A 159 1.66 -13.02 -4.07
N ALA A 160 2.68 -13.60 -4.70
CA ALA A 160 4.07 -13.45 -4.29
C ALA A 160 4.59 -12.00 -4.37
N PHE A 161 3.97 -11.15 -5.19
CA PHE A 161 4.24 -9.72 -5.25
C PHE A 161 3.39 -8.92 -4.25
N VAL A 162 2.09 -9.23 -4.13
CA VAL A 162 1.15 -8.44 -3.33
C VAL A 162 1.25 -8.74 -1.83
N ILE A 163 1.44 -10.00 -1.42
CA ILE A 163 1.53 -10.38 0.00
C ILE A 163 2.63 -9.59 0.74
N PRO A 164 3.87 -9.47 0.21
CA PRO A 164 4.90 -8.67 0.87
C PRO A 164 4.57 -7.17 0.94
N ILE A 165 3.84 -6.62 -0.05
CA ILE A 165 3.36 -5.23 0.02
C ILE A 165 2.42 -5.06 1.22
N LEU A 166 1.47 -5.97 1.39
CA LEU A 166 0.53 -5.96 2.51
C LEU A 166 1.25 -6.11 3.84
N ILE A 167 2.17 -7.09 3.96
CA ILE A 167 2.96 -7.30 5.17
C ILE A 167 3.77 -6.06 5.53
N SER A 168 4.43 -5.43 4.56
CA SER A 168 5.23 -4.22 4.77
C SER A 168 4.37 -3.06 5.25
N PHE A 169 3.21 -2.87 4.62
CA PHE A 169 2.22 -1.87 5.03
C PHE A 169 1.78 -2.08 6.48
N HIS A 170 1.40 -3.30 6.85
CA HIS A 170 1.03 -3.65 8.23
C HIS A 170 2.18 -3.37 9.21
N ALA A 171 3.38 -3.86 8.88
CA ALA A 171 4.56 -3.68 9.72
C ALA A 171 4.84 -2.20 9.95
N MET A 172 4.77 -1.35 8.93
CA MET A 172 5.01 0.09 9.07
C MET A 172 3.99 0.76 10.00
N VAL A 173 2.70 0.42 9.88
CA VAL A 173 1.64 0.95 10.76
C VAL A 173 1.92 0.60 12.22
N TRP A 174 2.26 -0.66 12.47
CA TRP A 174 2.53 -1.14 13.82
C TRP A 174 3.85 -0.61 14.37
N ILE A 175 4.93 -0.59 13.59
CA ILE A 175 6.24 -0.05 14.01
C ILE A 175 6.11 1.42 14.40
N ASN A 176 5.40 2.21 13.59
CA ASN A 176 5.21 3.62 13.89
C ASN A 176 4.45 3.83 15.21
N LYS A 177 3.50 2.96 15.55
CA LYS A 177 2.70 3.04 16.79
C LYS A 177 3.35 2.40 18.03
N LEU A 178 4.06 1.27 17.87
CA LEU A 178 4.57 0.46 19.01
C LEU A 178 5.81 1.05 19.68
N LYS A 179 6.52 1.95 19.00
CA LYS A 179 7.63 2.71 19.59
C LYS A 179 7.36 4.22 19.48
N PRO A 180 6.36 4.76 20.19
CA PRO A 180 6.12 6.20 20.21
C PRO A 180 7.34 6.91 20.78
N SER A 181 7.70 8.03 20.20
CA SER A 181 8.61 8.99 20.84
C SER A 181 7.84 9.89 21.83
N ALA A 182 8.48 10.98 22.25
CA ALA A 182 7.90 11.98 23.14
C ALA A 182 6.59 12.59 22.59
N VAL A 183 5.77 13.09 23.51
CA VAL A 183 4.61 13.92 23.16
C VAL A 183 5.14 15.17 22.47
N ILE A 184 4.65 15.46 21.25
CA ILE A 184 5.08 16.63 20.48
C ILE A 184 4.17 17.82 20.77
N ALA A 185 2.87 17.58 20.93
CA ALA A 185 1.90 18.63 21.12
C ALA A 185 0.65 18.13 21.85
N ASN A 186 0.04 19.02 22.61
CA ASN A 186 -1.33 18.90 23.09
C ASN A 186 -2.14 20.01 22.43
N SER A 187 -3.22 19.66 21.74
CA SER A 187 -4.05 20.63 21.03
C SER A 187 -5.50 20.54 21.52
N GLU A 188 -6.09 21.67 21.88
CA GLU A 188 -7.49 21.77 22.24
C GLU A 188 -8.32 22.00 20.99
N LEU A 189 -9.22 21.07 20.68
CA LEU A 189 -10.03 21.09 19.48
C LEU A 189 -11.50 20.90 19.82
N ILE A 190 -12.36 21.59 19.07
CA ILE A 190 -13.80 21.48 19.22
C ILE A 190 -14.30 20.30 18.38
N VAL A 191 -15.14 19.47 18.98
CA VAL A 191 -15.83 18.39 18.29
C VAL A 191 -16.94 18.98 17.43
N THR A 192 -16.79 18.87 16.11
CA THR A 192 -17.77 19.43 15.16
C THR A 192 -18.96 18.52 14.97
N ASP A 193 -18.73 17.21 15.00
CA ASP A 193 -19.75 16.20 14.69
C ASP A 193 -19.33 14.85 15.32
N LYS A 194 -20.31 13.98 15.61
CA LYS A 194 -20.13 12.63 16.12
C LYS A 194 -20.86 11.66 15.21
N GLY A 195 -20.21 10.57 14.83
CA GLY A 195 -20.85 9.52 14.07
C GLY A 195 -20.54 8.13 14.59
N GLU A 196 -21.40 7.21 14.21
CA GLU A 196 -21.30 5.81 14.56
C GLU A 196 -21.42 4.98 13.29
N ASN A 197 -20.46 4.08 13.08
CA ASN A 197 -20.57 3.11 12.01
C ASN A 197 -21.25 1.86 12.57
N TYR A 198 -22.57 1.76 12.41
CA TYR A 198 -23.37 0.64 12.91
C TYR A 198 -22.92 -0.73 12.38
N ARG A 199 -22.32 -0.79 11.17
CA ARG A 199 -21.86 -2.04 10.55
C ARG A 199 -20.61 -2.62 11.23
N TYR A 200 -19.75 -1.76 11.77
CA TYR A 200 -18.47 -2.16 12.39
C TYR A 200 -18.38 -1.83 13.87
N GLY A 201 -19.43 -1.24 14.46
CA GLY A 201 -19.47 -0.80 15.86
C GLY A 201 -18.51 0.34 16.20
N ASN A 202 -17.83 0.91 15.20
CA ASN A 202 -16.84 1.96 15.41
C ASN A 202 -17.54 3.28 15.75
N LYS A 203 -16.92 4.05 16.63
CA LYS A 203 -17.38 5.38 17.02
C LYS A 203 -16.30 6.38 16.63
N TYR A 204 -16.70 7.46 15.98
CA TYR A 204 -15.76 8.46 15.50
C TYR A 204 -16.24 9.87 15.83
N ILE A 205 -15.27 10.76 15.99
CA ILE A 205 -15.51 12.19 16.15
C ILE A 205 -14.85 12.92 15.00
N PHE A 206 -15.46 14.01 14.58
CA PHE A 206 -14.84 14.93 13.65
C PHE A 206 -14.27 16.11 14.41
N LEU A 207 -12.98 16.36 14.19
CA LEU A 207 -12.25 17.50 14.75
C LEU A 207 -11.85 18.42 13.61
N ASN A 208 -11.89 19.73 13.87
CA ASN A 208 -11.42 20.71 12.91
C ASN A 208 -9.92 21.00 13.16
N ILE A 209 -9.05 20.56 12.25
CA ILE A 209 -7.59 20.79 12.31
C ILE A 209 -7.22 21.58 11.05
N ASP A 210 -6.58 22.74 11.23
CA ASP A 210 -6.17 23.62 10.13
C ASP A 210 -7.30 23.90 9.12
N TYR A 211 -8.50 24.20 9.63
CA TYR A 211 -9.72 24.45 8.86
C TYR A 211 -10.23 23.27 8.04
N LYS A 212 -9.72 22.04 8.29
CA LYS A 212 -10.20 20.80 7.68
C LYS A 212 -10.88 19.94 8.72
N GLN A 213 -12.03 19.39 8.34
CA GLN A 213 -12.71 18.38 9.15
C GLN A 213 -11.99 17.04 8.98
N VAL A 214 -11.43 16.52 10.07
CA VAL A 214 -10.69 15.25 10.11
C VAL A 214 -11.41 14.28 11.03
N ARG A 215 -11.62 13.06 10.54
CA ARG A 215 -12.26 11.97 11.30
C ARG A 215 -11.22 11.26 12.16
N PHE A 216 -11.54 11.04 13.43
CA PHE A 216 -10.74 10.24 14.34
C PHE A 216 -11.57 9.13 14.97
N GLU A 217 -10.99 7.94 15.07
CA GLU A 217 -11.59 6.84 15.82
C GLU A 217 -11.26 7.01 17.31
N ILE A 218 -12.28 6.84 18.15
CA ILE A 218 -12.17 7.06 19.59
C ILE A 218 -12.66 5.83 20.37
N PRO A 219 -12.04 5.48 21.51
CA PRO A 219 -12.53 4.40 22.35
C PRO A 219 -13.98 4.63 22.78
N LYS A 220 -14.80 3.56 22.76
CA LYS A 220 -16.22 3.61 23.11
C LYS A 220 -16.47 4.30 24.46
N LYS A 221 -15.60 4.11 25.46
CA LYS A 221 -15.72 4.72 26.79
C LYS A 221 -15.67 6.25 26.72
N ASP A 222 -14.83 6.80 25.85
CA ASP A 222 -14.59 8.24 25.74
C ASP A 222 -15.62 8.86 24.81
N PHE A 223 -16.04 8.15 23.77
CA PHE A 223 -17.14 8.56 22.89
C PHE A 223 -18.44 8.87 23.63
N MET A 224 -18.80 8.07 24.65
CA MET A 224 -20.03 8.28 25.43
C MET A 224 -20.00 9.57 26.26
N LYS A 225 -18.80 10.07 26.59
CA LYS A 225 -18.60 11.25 27.45
C LYS A 225 -18.57 12.56 26.67
N ILE A 226 -18.15 12.49 25.41
CA ILE A 226 -18.00 13.64 24.52
C ILE A 226 -19.34 13.96 23.88
N ARG A 227 -19.70 15.25 23.84
CA ARG A 227 -20.80 15.79 23.04
C ARG A 227 -20.25 16.63 21.91
N GLU A 228 -21.07 16.87 20.89
CA GLU A 228 -20.76 17.90 19.90
C GLU A 228 -20.58 19.24 20.61
N LYS A 229 -19.64 20.06 20.10
CA LYS A 229 -19.21 21.34 20.67
C LYS A 229 -18.40 21.25 21.95
N ASP A 230 -18.18 20.05 22.51
CA ASP A 230 -17.22 19.90 23.60
C ASP A 230 -15.80 20.17 23.09
N THR A 231 -14.96 20.71 24.00
CA THR A 231 -13.53 20.88 23.75
C THR A 231 -12.80 19.63 24.21
N VAL A 232 -12.08 19.00 23.30
CA VAL A 232 -11.27 17.81 23.56
C VAL A 232 -9.80 18.18 23.35
N THR A 233 -8.97 17.87 24.34
CA THR A 233 -7.53 17.95 24.19
C THR A 233 -7.03 16.66 23.55
N ILE A 234 -6.44 16.76 22.37
CA ILE A 234 -5.76 15.64 21.72
C ILE A 234 -4.28 15.63 22.08
N VAL A 235 -3.75 14.44 22.36
CA VAL A 235 -2.32 14.23 22.58
C VAL A 235 -1.71 13.70 21.29
N ILE A 236 -0.79 14.48 20.71
CA ILE A 236 -0.11 14.15 19.46
C ILE A 236 1.29 13.62 19.77
N ARG A 237 1.61 12.43 19.25
CA ARG A 237 2.93 11.80 19.38
C ARG A 237 3.57 11.60 18.01
N LYS A 238 4.91 11.62 17.98
CA LYS A 238 5.68 11.17 16.82
C LYS A 238 5.84 9.67 16.93
N GLY A 239 5.44 8.94 15.91
CA GLY A 239 5.76 7.54 15.79
C GLY A 239 7.21 7.30 15.39
N ALA A 240 7.64 6.04 15.47
CA ALA A 240 9.02 5.63 15.19
C ALA A 240 9.49 5.91 13.76
N LEU A 241 8.55 5.92 12.81
CA LEU A 241 8.84 6.23 11.40
C LEU A 241 8.71 7.74 11.11
N GLY A 242 8.53 8.56 12.15
CA GLY A 242 8.46 10.01 12.03
C GLY A 242 7.07 10.57 11.77
N PHE A 243 6.05 9.72 11.63
CA PHE A 243 4.68 10.15 11.37
C PHE A 243 3.93 10.47 12.66
N ASN A 244 3.26 11.62 12.65
CA ASN A 244 2.47 12.09 13.78
C ASN A 244 1.11 11.41 13.81
N TYR A 245 0.71 10.98 15.00
CA TYR A 245 -0.61 10.38 15.22
C TYR A 245 -1.22 10.84 16.54
N VAL A 246 -2.54 10.80 16.61
CA VAL A 246 -3.32 11.08 17.81
C VAL A 246 -3.36 9.83 18.66
N ASP A 247 -2.79 9.94 19.87
CA ASP A 247 -2.61 8.83 20.80
C ASP A 247 -3.77 8.70 21.78
N SER A 248 -4.24 9.83 22.32
CA SER A 248 -5.32 9.87 23.30
C SER A 248 -6.14 11.15 23.22
N PHE A 249 -7.36 11.05 23.75
CA PHE A 249 -8.33 12.13 23.84
C PHE A 249 -8.60 12.40 25.33
N LEU A 250 -8.29 13.61 25.79
CA LEU A 250 -8.62 14.08 27.12
C LEU A 250 -9.82 15.02 27.01
N VAL A 251 -10.93 14.63 27.61
CA VAL A 251 -12.17 15.40 27.56
C VAL A 251 -12.17 16.38 28.72
N LYS A 252 -12.25 17.68 28.44
CA LYS A 252 -12.66 18.65 29.46
C LYS A 252 -14.18 18.68 29.46
N PRO A 253 -14.86 18.24 30.54
CA PRO A 253 -16.31 18.31 30.59
C PRO A 253 -16.75 19.77 30.56
N SER A 254 -17.60 20.11 29.59
CA SER A 254 -18.15 21.47 29.39
C SER A 254 -19.09 21.93 30.52
N TYR A 255 -19.35 21.06 31.50
CA TYR A 255 -20.28 21.31 32.61
C TYR A 255 -19.77 20.72 33.92
N THR A 256 -18.98 21.47 34.68
CA THR A 256 -19.21 21.55 36.13
C THR A 256 -20.45 22.41 36.32
N LYS A 257 -21.61 21.76 36.50
CA LYS A 257 -22.77 22.46 37.08
C LYS A 257 -22.35 22.92 38.48
N ASN A 258 -22.24 24.23 38.67
CA ASN A 258 -22.50 24.83 39.98
C ASN A 258 -24.00 24.71 40.27
#